data_AF-L0DHD5-F1
#
_entry.id   AF-L0DHD5-F1
#
_cell.length_a   1.000
_cell.length_b   1.000
_cell.length_c   1.000
_cell.angle_alpha   90.00
_cell.angle_beta   90.00
_cell.angle_gamma   90.00
#
_symmetry.space_group_name_H-M   'P 1'
#
loop_
_entity.id
_entity.type
_entity.pdbx_description
1 polymer ?
#
loop_
_entity_poly.entity_id
_entity_poly.type
_entity_poly.pdbx_seq_one_letter_code
_entity_poly.pdbx_strand_id
1 'polypeptide(L)'
;MKRPRITIGHIVLVVAVVAVGLAAIHSGSAQWAGAMTSITFFVMICSLLGVAFERGMRRIYWSGFATLGWSYLLLIYAPWLGERVGPYLLAPNLFTYLADVLQRVPQGSPAAGFQSVPVGIVGAAETGGGFGGVQPPNIPEYMRIGEALEALLWAFVGGWVACYFASRREPANDAQAAPPATAPQTGGPGDGQESVA
;
A
#
# COMPACT_ATOMS: atom_id res chain seq x y z
N MET A 1 24.11 3.86 -15.48
CA MET A 1 23.15 3.72 -14.36
C MET A 1 22.24 4.95 -14.34
N LYS A 2 20.99 4.83 -14.83
CA LYS A 2 20.02 5.93 -14.76
C LYS A 2 19.51 6.02 -13.32
N ARG A 3 19.80 7.11 -12.62
CA ARG A 3 19.31 7.34 -11.25
C ARG A 3 17.77 7.43 -11.30
N PRO A 4 17.02 6.66 -10.50
CA PRO A 4 15.58 6.80 -10.41
C PRO A 4 15.28 8.22 -9.93
N ARG A 5 14.65 9.03 -10.78
CA ARG A 5 14.22 10.39 -10.42
C ARG A 5 12.93 10.26 -9.62
N ILE A 6 13.05 10.27 -8.29
CA ILE A 6 11.88 10.41 -7.41
C ILE A 6 11.33 11.81 -7.63
N THR A 7 10.12 11.90 -8.19
CA THR A 7 9.47 13.19 -8.40
C THR A 7 8.92 13.70 -7.07
N ILE A 8 8.94 15.02 -6.86
CA ILE A 8 8.35 15.66 -5.67
C ILE A 8 6.89 15.22 -5.48
N GLY A 9 6.17 14.99 -6.58
CA GLY A 9 4.79 14.48 -6.55
C GLY A 9 4.63 13.15 -5.79
N HIS A 10 5.59 12.21 -5.90
CA HIS A 10 5.52 10.97 -5.13
C HIS A 10 5.66 11.21 -3.63
N ILE A 11 6.54 12.13 -3.23
CA ILE A 11 6.74 12.47 -1.81
C ILE A 11 5.47 13.13 -1.26
N VAL A 12 4.88 14.08 -2.00
CA VAL A 12 3.63 14.74 -1.60
C VAL A 12 2.48 13.74 -1.48
N LEU A 13 2.38 12.79 -2.42
CA LEU A 13 1.39 11.72 -2.35
C LEU A 13 1.55 10.86 -1.09
N VAL A 14 2.78 10.44 -0.78
CA VAL A 14 3.08 9.65 0.42
C VAL A 14 2.71 10.41 1.68
N VAL A 15 3.10 11.69 1.78
CA VAL A 15 2.75 12.54 2.93
C VAL A 15 1.23 12.70 3.05
N ALA A 16 0.51 12.88 1.95
CA ALA A 16 -0.95 12.97 1.96
C ALA A 16 -1.59 11.67 2.46
N VAL A 17 -1.13 10.51 2.00
CA VAL A 17 -1.64 9.21 2.46
C VAL A 17 -1.37 9.01 3.95
N VAL A 18 -0.17 9.37 4.43
CA VAL A 18 0.19 9.29 5.86
C VAL A 18 -0.67 10.24 6.69
N ALA A 19 -0.87 11.47 6.24
CA ALA A 19 -1.68 12.46 6.92
C ALA A 19 -3.15 12.02 7.02
N VAL A 20 -3.72 11.47 5.94
CA VAL A 20 -5.09 10.93 5.95
C VAL A 20 -5.18 9.71 6.86
N GLY A 21 -4.17 8.83 6.87
CA GLY A 21 -4.11 7.69 7.80
C GLY A 21 -4.09 8.13 9.26
N LEU A 22 -3.25 9.11 9.62
CA LEU A 22 -3.20 9.69 10.96
C LEU A 22 -4.51 10.40 11.33
N ALA A 23 -5.12 11.14 10.39
CA ALA A 23 -6.41 11.78 10.60
C ALA A 23 -7.53 10.76 10.86
N ALA A 24 -7.53 9.63 10.14
CA ALA A 24 -8.48 8.55 10.35
C ALA A 24 -8.29 7.87 11.72
N ILE A 25 -7.05 7.61 12.13
CA ILE A 25 -6.73 7.07 13.47
C ILE A 25 -7.18 8.05 14.56
N HIS A 26 -6.98 9.35 14.37
CA HIS A 26 -7.41 10.37 15.32
C HIS A 26 -8.94 10.49 15.41
N SER A 27 -9.67 10.37 14.30
CA SER A 27 -11.12 10.52 14.30
C SER A 27 -11.87 9.28 14.81
N GLY A 28 -11.30 8.08 14.65
CA GLY A 28 -11.80 6.86 15.29
C GLY A 28 -13.26 6.52 15.04
N SER A 29 -13.84 6.94 13.92
CA SER A 29 -15.28 6.77 13.64
C SER A 29 -15.55 5.60 12.70
N ALA A 30 -16.70 4.94 12.89
CA ALA A 30 -17.18 3.85 12.05
C ALA A 30 -17.22 4.22 10.56
N GLN A 31 -17.52 5.48 10.26
CA GLN A 31 -17.55 6.00 8.89
C GLN A 31 -16.17 5.99 8.25
N TRP A 32 -15.11 6.35 8.99
CA TRP A 32 -13.73 6.29 8.50
C TRP A 32 -13.28 4.86 8.26
N ALA A 33 -13.66 3.92 9.12
CA ALA A 33 -13.35 2.50 8.92
C ALA A 33 -13.99 1.96 7.63
N GLY A 34 -15.26 2.27 7.39
CA GLY A 34 -15.95 1.92 6.15
C GLY A 34 -15.33 2.57 4.91
N ALA A 35 -15.00 3.86 4.98
CA ALA A 35 -14.37 4.60 3.89
C ALA A 35 -12.99 4.02 3.54
N MET A 36 -12.14 3.75 4.54
CA MET A 36 -10.80 3.16 4.34
C MET A 36 -10.86 1.77 3.73
N THR A 37 -11.78 0.94 4.21
CA THR A 37 -12.01 -0.39 3.65
C THR A 37 -12.42 -0.28 2.18
N SER A 38 -13.36 0.62 1.87
CA SER A 38 -13.85 0.84 0.51
C SER A 38 -12.77 1.36 -0.44
N ILE A 39 -11.94 2.30 0.03
CA ILE A 39 -10.77 2.82 -0.70
C ILE A 39 -9.78 1.68 -0.96
N THR A 40 -9.52 0.82 0.02
CA THR A 40 -8.59 -0.31 -0.13
C THR A 40 -9.08 -1.28 -1.20
N PHE A 41 -10.36 -1.68 -1.16
CA PHE A 41 -10.95 -2.52 -2.20
C PHE A 41 -10.91 -1.84 -3.58
N PHE A 42 -11.21 -0.54 -3.65
CA PHE A 42 -11.15 0.21 -4.89
C PHE A 42 -9.74 0.21 -5.49
N VAL A 43 -8.72 0.49 -4.67
CA VAL A 43 -7.30 0.44 -5.09
C VAL A 43 -6.91 -0.96 -5.56
N MET A 44 -7.37 -2.01 -4.88
CA MET A 44 -7.12 -3.40 -5.31
C MET A 44 -7.76 -3.72 -6.65
N ILE A 45 -8.99 -3.29 -6.89
CA ILE A 45 -9.65 -3.44 -8.20
C ILE A 45 -8.89 -2.66 -9.27
N CYS A 46 -8.54 -1.40 -9.01
CA CYS A 46 -7.72 -0.59 -9.91
C CYS A 46 -6.38 -1.26 -10.22
N SER A 47 -5.79 -1.97 -9.26
CA SER A 47 -4.54 -2.69 -9.51
C SER A 47 -4.68 -3.81 -10.54
N LEU A 48 -5.81 -4.53 -10.54
CA LEU A 48 -6.11 -5.55 -11.55
C LEU A 48 -6.30 -4.92 -12.94
N LEU A 49 -6.94 -3.74 -13.00
CA LEU A 49 -7.01 -2.97 -14.25
C LEU A 49 -5.61 -2.55 -14.71
N GLY A 50 -4.74 -2.12 -13.79
CA GLY A 50 -3.34 -1.84 -14.07
C GLY A 50 -2.61 -3.05 -14.68
N VAL A 51 -2.84 -4.26 -14.16
CA VAL A 51 -2.28 -5.49 -14.73
C VAL A 51 -2.81 -5.78 -16.14
N ALA A 52 -4.10 -5.52 -16.39
CA ALA A 52 -4.76 -5.82 -17.66
C ALA A 52 -4.36 -4.84 -18.79
N PHE A 53 -4.26 -3.55 -18.48
CA PHE A 53 -4.06 -2.49 -19.48
C PHE A 53 -2.61 -2.04 -19.67
N GLU A 54 -1.73 -2.22 -18.67
CA GLU A 54 -0.34 -1.77 -18.78
C GLU A 54 0.54 -2.79 -19.51
N ARG A 55 1.54 -2.28 -20.24
CA ARG A 55 2.55 -3.10 -20.95
C ARG A 55 3.95 -2.85 -20.37
N GLY A 56 4.83 -3.85 -20.54
CA GLY A 56 6.24 -3.76 -20.12
C GLY A 56 6.45 -3.75 -18.60
N MET A 57 7.42 -2.97 -18.13
CA MET A 57 7.84 -2.91 -16.72
C MET A 57 6.71 -2.50 -15.76
N ARG A 58 5.77 -1.66 -16.21
CA ARG A 58 4.60 -1.26 -15.39
C ARG A 58 3.68 -2.44 -15.07
N ARG A 59 3.51 -3.39 -16.00
CA ARG A 59 2.68 -4.59 -15.75
C ARG A 59 3.25 -5.43 -14.62
N ILE A 60 4.58 -5.54 -14.54
CA ILE A 60 5.26 -6.31 -13.50
C ILE A 60 5.02 -5.67 -12.13
N TYR A 61 5.13 -4.34 -12.03
CA TYR A 61 4.78 -3.59 -10.83
C TYR A 61 3.36 -3.89 -10.36
N TRP A 62 2.37 -3.71 -11.25
CA TRP A 62 0.96 -3.93 -10.92
C TRP A 62 0.68 -5.38 -10.54
N SER A 63 1.39 -6.34 -11.15
CA SER A 63 1.24 -7.75 -10.81
C SER A 63 1.73 -8.04 -9.39
N GLY A 64 2.89 -7.50 -8.98
CA GLY A 64 3.40 -7.66 -7.62
C GLY A 64 2.56 -6.94 -6.58
N PHE A 65 2.05 -5.75 -6.92
CA PHE A 65 1.12 -5.01 -6.07
C PHE A 65 -0.17 -5.80 -5.84
N ALA A 66 -0.77 -6.32 -6.92
CA ALA A 66 -2.00 -7.08 -6.86
C ALA A 66 -1.79 -8.40 -6.10
N THR A 67 -0.74 -9.17 -6.40
CA THR A 67 -0.53 -10.47 -5.74
C THR A 67 -0.33 -10.31 -4.24
N LEU A 68 0.56 -9.41 -3.79
CA LEU A 68 0.77 -9.22 -2.35
C LEU A 68 -0.41 -8.54 -1.66
N GLY A 69 -1.06 -7.56 -2.30
CA GLY A 69 -2.25 -6.92 -1.76
C GLY A 69 -3.40 -7.91 -1.56
N TRP A 70 -3.69 -8.74 -2.56
CA TRP A 70 -4.71 -9.78 -2.47
C TRP A 70 -4.33 -10.88 -1.47
N SER A 71 -3.09 -11.37 -1.47
CA SER A 71 -2.64 -12.37 -0.50
C SER A 71 -2.80 -11.88 0.94
N TYR A 72 -2.48 -10.62 1.21
CA TYR A 72 -2.62 -10.04 2.54
C TYR A 72 -4.10 -9.81 2.92
N LEU A 73 -4.94 -9.33 1.99
CA LEU A 73 -6.40 -9.26 2.22
C LEU A 73 -6.98 -10.64 2.56
N LEU A 74 -6.55 -11.68 1.83
CA LEU A 74 -6.98 -13.04 2.10
C LEU A 74 -6.54 -13.50 3.49
N LEU A 75 -5.34 -13.11 3.93
CA LEU A 75 -4.82 -13.39 5.27
C LEU A 75 -5.65 -12.73 6.39
N ILE A 76 -6.10 -11.48 6.19
CA ILE A 76 -6.96 -10.79 7.17
C ILE A 76 -8.37 -11.37 7.19
N TYR A 77 -8.98 -11.54 6.02
CA TYR A 77 -10.40 -11.89 5.91
C TYR A 77 -10.67 -13.39 5.96
N ALA A 78 -9.64 -14.24 5.91
CA ALA A 78 -9.80 -15.67 6.09
C ALA A 78 -9.87 -16.04 7.58
N PRO A 79 -11.04 -16.46 8.11
CA PRO A 79 -11.18 -16.77 9.53
C PRO A 79 -10.26 -17.91 9.97
N TRP A 80 -9.97 -18.87 9.08
CA TRP A 80 -9.08 -20.00 9.38
C TRP A 80 -7.60 -19.61 9.53
N LEU A 81 -7.18 -18.47 8.97
CA LEU A 81 -5.82 -17.94 9.09
C LEU A 81 -5.66 -17.08 10.33
N GLY A 82 -6.71 -16.36 10.73
CA GLY A 82 -6.72 -15.53 11.93
C GLY A 82 -6.38 -16.30 13.21
N GLU A 83 -6.90 -17.52 13.36
CA GLU A 83 -6.63 -18.36 14.54
C GLU A 83 -5.16 -18.82 14.62
N ARG A 84 -4.47 -18.97 13.48
CA ARG A 84 -3.08 -19.48 13.44
C ARG A 84 -2.04 -18.38 13.39
N VAL A 85 -2.31 -17.32 12.64
CA VAL A 85 -1.35 -16.27 12.29
C VAL A 85 -1.65 -14.96 13.00
N GLY A 86 -2.89 -14.76 13.46
CA GLY A 86 -3.33 -13.56 14.18
C GLY A 86 -2.41 -13.13 15.34
N PRO A 87 -1.91 -14.06 16.18
CA PRO A 87 -0.99 -13.69 17.27
C PRO A 87 0.36 -13.15 16.80
N TYR A 88 0.78 -13.50 15.57
CA TYR A 88 2.10 -13.18 15.02
C TYR A 88 2.07 -12.00 14.06
N LEU A 89 0.88 -11.48 13.71
CA LEU A 89 0.78 -10.27 12.91
C LEU A 89 1.27 -9.07 13.73
N LEU A 90 2.01 -8.18 13.06
CA LEU A 90 2.59 -6.98 13.68
C LEU A 90 1.50 -5.96 14.01
N ALA A 91 0.45 -5.82 13.19
CA ALA A 91 -0.59 -4.82 13.40
C ALA A 91 -1.34 -4.93 14.75
N PRO A 92 -1.89 -6.10 15.16
CA PRO A 92 -2.63 -6.19 16.42
C PRO A 92 -1.81 -5.73 17.63
N ASN A 93 -0.53 -6.11 17.66
CA ASN A 93 0.39 -5.79 18.75
C ASN A 93 0.85 -4.32 18.70
N LEU A 94 1.12 -3.79 17.50
CA LEU A 94 1.53 -2.39 17.35
C LEU A 94 0.40 -1.42 17.69
N PHE A 95 -0.84 -1.73 17.27
CA PHE A 95 -2.00 -0.86 17.51
C PHE A 95 -2.46 -0.87 18.96
N THR A 96 -2.42 -2.02 19.64
CA THR A 96 -2.67 -2.07 21.09
C THR A 96 -1.65 -1.25 21.86
N TYR A 97 -0.38 -1.31 21.46
CA TYR A 97 0.67 -0.46 22.04
C TYR A 97 0.45 1.03 21.74
N LEU A 98 0.09 1.39 20.50
CA LEU A 98 -0.18 2.77 20.12
C LEU A 98 -1.41 3.33 20.84
N ALA A 99 -2.47 2.53 20.97
CA ALA A 99 -3.68 2.90 21.68
C ALA A 99 -3.39 3.14 23.16
N ASP A 100 -2.58 2.28 23.80
CA ASP A 100 -2.13 2.52 25.19
C ASP A 100 -1.35 3.83 25.31
N VAL A 101 -0.41 4.09 24.39
CA VAL A 101 0.39 5.33 24.40
C VAL A 101 -0.47 6.58 24.16
N LEU A 102 -1.45 6.53 23.25
CA LEU A 102 -2.36 7.64 22.98
C LEU A 102 -3.40 7.86 24.08
N GLN A 103 -3.87 6.78 24.72
CA GLN A 103 -4.86 6.83 25.80
C GLN A 103 -4.27 7.12 27.18
N ARG A 104 -2.93 7.18 27.30
CA ARG A 104 -2.24 7.80 28.46
C ARG A 104 -2.46 9.32 28.50
N VAL A 105 -3.66 9.80 28.20
CA VAL A 105 -4.15 11.08 28.69
C VAL A 105 -4.21 10.95 30.21
N PRO A 106 -3.51 11.81 30.97
CA PRO A 106 -3.48 11.71 32.42
C PRO A 106 -4.90 11.81 32.99
N GLN A 107 -5.44 10.69 33.49
CA GLN A 107 -6.67 10.67 34.29
C GLN A 107 -6.50 11.34 35.67
N GLY A 108 -5.37 12.02 35.89
CA GLY A 108 -4.97 12.60 37.16
C GLY A 108 -5.12 14.12 37.25
N SER A 109 -5.76 14.80 36.29
CA SER A 109 -6.20 16.17 36.53
C SER A 109 -7.53 16.11 37.30
N PRO A 110 -7.57 16.33 38.63
CA PRO A 110 -8.83 16.48 39.33
C PRO A 110 -9.61 17.58 38.64
N ALA A 111 -10.75 17.21 38.06
CA ALA A 111 -11.66 18.11 37.39
C ALA A 111 -12.08 19.21 38.37
N ALA A 112 -11.43 20.37 38.28
CA ALA A 112 -12.00 21.61 38.77
C ALA A 112 -13.29 21.83 37.97
N GLY A 113 -14.42 21.66 38.66
CA GLY A 113 -15.72 21.42 38.05
C GLY A 113 -16.21 22.54 37.15
N PHE A 114 -16.62 22.16 35.94
CA PHE A 114 -17.74 22.80 35.27
C PHE A 114 -18.87 21.77 35.22
N GLN A 115 -19.73 21.80 36.25
CA GLN A 115 -20.99 21.05 36.25
C GLN A 115 -21.89 21.64 35.15
N SER A 116 -21.90 21.03 33.98
CA SER A 116 -22.92 21.33 32.97
C SER A 116 -24.27 20.84 33.47
N VAL A 117 -25.17 21.79 33.74
CA VAL A 117 -26.55 21.56 34.16
C VAL A 117 -27.28 20.69 33.12
N PRO A 118 -27.94 19.58 33.53
CA PRO A 118 -28.71 18.76 32.60
C PRO A 118 -29.98 19.51 32.18
N VAL A 119 -29.98 20.03 30.95
CA VAL A 119 -31.23 20.45 30.30
C VAL A 119 -31.92 19.19 29.78
N GLY A 120 -32.83 18.66 30.61
CA GLY A 120 -33.67 17.56 30.23
C GLY A 120 -34.82 17.98 29.31
N ILE A 121 -35.18 17.04 28.41
CA ILE A 121 -36.51 16.84 27.79
C ILE A 121 -36.82 17.90 26.70
N VAL A 122 -37.07 17.60 25.42
CA VAL A 122 -38.18 16.83 24.82
C VAL A 122 -37.84 16.59 23.33
N GLY A 123 -38.07 15.38 22.80
CA GLY A 123 -38.25 15.21 21.35
C GLY A 123 -37.62 13.95 20.76
N ALA A 124 -38.27 12.80 20.99
CA ALA A 124 -38.06 11.59 20.22
C ALA A 124 -38.44 11.82 18.75
N ALA A 125 -37.45 11.83 17.87
CA ALA A 125 -37.60 11.47 16.48
C ALA A 125 -36.29 10.81 16.04
N GLU A 126 -36.29 9.49 16.06
CA GLU A 126 -35.30 8.65 15.38
C GLU A 126 -35.31 8.98 13.89
N THR A 127 -34.54 9.99 13.50
CA THR A 127 -34.16 10.24 12.11
C THR A 127 -32.68 9.95 12.02
N GLY A 128 -32.38 8.68 11.71
CA GLY A 128 -31.05 8.21 11.38
C GLY A 128 -30.44 9.04 10.26
N GLY A 129 -29.15 9.37 10.41
CA GLY A 129 -28.38 10.15 9.44
C GLY A 129 -27.58 11.32 10.03
N GLY A 130 -27.59 11.51 11.35
CA GLY A 130 -26.82 12.57 12.01
C GLY A 130 -25.31 12.28 12.08
N PHE A 131 -24.54 12.89 11.18
CA PHE A 131 -23.11 13.13 11.36
C PHE A 131 -22.87 13.78 12.74
N GLY A 132 -22.21 13.09 13.67
CA GLY A 132 -21.66 13.73 14.88
C GLY A 132 -22.07 13.16 16.24
N GLY A 133 -22.80 12.04 16.29
CA GLY A 133 -22.96 11.30 17.55
C GLY A 133 -21.62 10.69 17.98
N VAL A 134 -21.03 11.19 19.07
CA VAL A 134 -19.83 10.61 19.70
C VAL A 134 -20.23 9.26 20.28
N GLN A 135 -20.14 8.19 19.47
CA GLN A 135 -20.27 6.83 19.97
C GLN A 135 -19.09 6.53 20.89
N PRO A 136 -19.31 5.76 21.98
CA PRO A 136 -18.22 5.30 22.83
C PRO A 136 -17.18 4.59 21.95
N PRO A 137 -15.87 4.72 22.24
CA PRO A 137 -14.81 4.23 21.37
C PRO A 137 -14.96 2.72 21.18
N ASN A 138 -15.50 2.34 20.02
CA ASN A 138 -15.58 0.97 19.57
C ASN A 138 -14.16 0.53 19.23
N ILE A 139 -13.49 -0.09 20.21
CA ILE A 139 -12.20 -0.77 20.06
C ILE A 139 -12.11 -1.63 18.77
N PRO A 140 -13.18 -2.31 18.29
CA PRO A 140 -13.11 -3.09 17.05
C PRO A 140 -12.85 -2.26 15.77
N GLU A 141 -13.16 -0.97 15.76
CA GLU A 141 -13.11 -0.15 14.54
C GLU A 141 -11.69 0.32 14.21
N TYR A 142 -10.89 0.66 15.23
CA TYR A 142 -9.48 1.04 15.08
C TYR A 142 -8.65 -0.10 14.49
N MET A 143 -8.94 -1.34 14.90
CA MET A 143 -8.24 -2.53 14.42
C MET A 143 -8.44 -2.71 12.92
N ARG A 144 -9.66 -2.51 12.40
CA ARG A 144 -9.96 -2.58 10.96
C ARG A 144 -9.23 -1.51 10.16
N ILE A 145 -9.13 -0.28 10.69
CA ILE A 145 -8.37 0.80 10.03
C ILE A 145 -6.89 0.42 9.94
N GLY A 146 -6.34 -0.14 11.02
CA GLY A 146 -4.96 -0.61 11.05
C GLY A 146 -4.67 -1.72 10.04
N GLU A 147 -5.54 -2.73 9.99
CA GLU A 147 -5.46 -3.84 9.03
C GLU A 147 -5.51 -3.35 7.57
N ALA A 148 -6.38 -2.38 7.26
CA ALA A 148 -6.47 -1.79 5.91
C ALA A 148 -5.21 -1.01 5.53
N LEU A 149 -4.64 -0.23 6.45
CA LEU A 149 -3.40 0.51 6.22
C LEU A 149 -2.19 -0.43 6.04
N GLU A 150 -2.11 -1.50 6.84
CA GLU A 150 -1.05 -2.49 6.69
C GLU A 150 -1.16 -3.23 5.33
N ALA A 151 -2.39 -3.52 4.87
CA ALA A 151 -2.64 -4.11 3.56
C ALA A 151 -2.11 -3.25 2.42
N LEU A 152 -2.38 -1.95 2.47
CA LEU A 152 -1.89 -0.99 1.48
C LEU A 152 -0.36 -0.90 1.50
N LEU A 153 0.25 -0.96 2.67
CA LEU A 153 1.70 -0.93 2.83
C LEU A 153 2.35 -2.17 2.22
N TRP A 154 1.83 -3.38 2.50
CA TRP A 154 2.32 -4.62 1.89
C TRP A 154 2.14 -4.65 0.38
N ALA A 155 1.01 -4.18 -0.13
CA ALA A 155 0.78 -4.07 -1.57
C ALA A 155 1.80 -3.12 -2.22
N PHE A 156 2.06 -1.96 -1.61
CA PHE A 156 3.04 -1.00 -2.10
C PHE A 156 4.46 -1.58 -2.13
N VAL A 157 4.88 -2.24 -1.04
CA VAL A 157 6.16 -2.95 -0.96
C VAL A 157 6.24 -4.01 -2.06
N GLY A 158 5.17 -4.75 -2.30
CA GLY A 158 5.11 -5.78 -3.34
C GLY A 158 5.31 -5.27 -4.75
N GLY A 159 4.68 -4.14 -5.09
CA GLY A 159 4.94 -3.46 -6.35
C GLY A 159 6.41 -3.06 -6.49
N TRP A 160 7.01 -2.51 -5.44
CA TRP A 160 8.40 -2.06 -5.47
C TRP A 160 9.40 -3.22 -5.61
N VAL A 161 9.18 -4.32 -4.88
CA VAL A 161 9.99 -5.55 -4.98
C VAL A 161 9.89 -6.17 -6.38
N ALA A 162 8.71 -6.19 -6.99
CA ALA A 162 8.53 -6.69 -8.36
C ALA A 162 9.32 -5.86 -9.38
N CYS A 163 9.31 -4.53 -9.24
CA CYS A 163 10.17 -3.64 -10.02
C CYS A 163 11.66 -3.92 -9.82
N TYR A 164 12.08 -4.15 -8.57
CA TYR A 164 13.46 -4.43 -8.24
C TYR A 164 13.97 -5.69 -8.97
N PHE A 165 13.21 -6.78 -8.92
CA PHE A 165 13.58 -8.02 -9.62
C PHE A 165 13.56 -7.87 -11.13
N ALA A 166 12.61 -7.12 -11.68
CA ALA A 166 12.56 -6.86 -13.12
C ALA A 166 13.78 -6.06 -13.60
N SER A 167 14.21 -5.05 -12.83
CA SER A 167 15.39 -4.23 -13.17
C SER A 167 16.71 -5.01 -13.17
N ARG A 168 16.78 -6.12 -12.42
CA ARG A 168 17.96 -6.99 -12.41
C ARG A 168 18.06 -7.91 -13.64
N ARG A 169 17.00 -8.07 -14.44
CA ARG A 169 16.99 -9.00 -15.60
C ARG A 169 17.45 -8.37 -16.91
N GLU A 170 17.38 -7.05 -17.06
CA GLU A 170 17.79 -6.35 -18.29
C GLU A 170 19.29 -6.51 -18.69
N PRO A 171 20.28 -6.63 -17.79
CA PRO A 171 21.68 -6.67 -18.20
C PRO A 171 22.06 -7.93 -19.01
N ALA A 172 21.35 -9.04 -18.83
CA ALA A 172 21.69 -10.31 -19.47
C ALA A 172 21.14 -10.42 -20.90
N ASN A 173 19.99 -9.81 -21.18
CA ASN A 173 19.34 -9.93 -22.49
C ASN A 173 20.00 -9.02 -23.53
N ASP A 174 20.50 -7.84 -23.12
CA ASP A 174 21.22 -6.93 -24.00
C ASP A 174 22.58 -7.48 -24.43
N ALA A 175 23.25 -8.25 -23.54
CA ALA A 175 24.49 -8.95 -23.88
C ALA A 175 24.29 -10.05 -24.93
N GLN A 176 23.08 -10.61 -25.01
CA GLN A 176 22.74 -11.68 -25.94
C GLN A 176 22.08 -11.16 -27.24
N ALA A 177 21.54 -9.95 -27.21
CA ALA A 177 21.01 -9.24 -28.39
C ALA A 177 22.09 -8.44 -29.13
N ALA A 178 23.28 -8.24 -28.55
CA ALA A 178 24.44 -7.77 -29.30
C ALA A 178 24.67 -8.75 -30.46
N PRO A 179 24.54 -8.32 -31.73
CA PRO A 179 24.79 -9.19 -32.88
C PRO A 179 26.17 -9.82 -32.67
N PRO A 180 26.34 -11.13 -32.88
CA PRO A 180 27.63 -11.79 -32.72
C PRO A 180 28.62 -10.94 -33.51
N ALA A 181 29.57 -10.31 -32.80
CA ALA A 181 30.50 -9.36 -33.37
C ALA A 181 31.04 -10.02 -34.62
N THR A 182 30.69 -9.45 -35.78
CA THR A 182 31.00 -10.00 -37.08
C THR A 182 32.48 -10.31 -37.04
N ALA A 183 32.82 -11.60 -36.98
CA ALA A 183 34.21 -12.01 -36.85
C ALA A 183 34.96 -11.27 -37.95
N PRO A 184 36.08 -10.60 -37.63
CA PRO A 184 36.82 -9.83 -38.62
C PRO A 184 37.03 -10.76 -39.80
N GLN A 185 36.41 -10.44 -40.94
CA GLN A 185 36.66 -11.16 -42.17
C GLN A 185 38.14 -10.98 -42.41
N THR A 186 38.92 -12.01 -42.06
CA THR A 186 40.31 -12.14 -42.43
C THR A 186 40.29 -12.18 -43.95
N GLY A 187 40.52 -11.00 -44.55
CA GLY A 187 40.70 -10.85 -45.98
C GLY A 187 41.69 -11.92 -46.43
N GLY A 188 41.20 -12.83 -47.25
CA GLY A 188 42.05 -13.81 -47.91
C GLY A 188 43.11 -13.07 -48.73
N PRO A 189 44.40 -13.36 -48.52
CA PRO A 189 45.45 -12.78 -49.34
C PRO A 189 45.45 -13.49 -50.70
N GLY A 190 45.20 -12.70 -51.75
CA GLY A 190 45.72 -12.97 -53.09
C GLY A 190 45.03 -14.08 -53.88
N ASP A 191 44.49 -13.70 -55.03
CA ASP A 191 44.95 -14.36 -56.25
C ASP A 191 45.01 -13.29 -57.33
N GLY A 192 46.25 -12.91 -57.67
CA GLY A 192 46.52 -12.19 -58.90
C GLY A 192 46.25 -13.14 -60.05
N GLN A 193 45.35 -12.76 -60.95
CA GLN A 193 45.41 -13.22 -62.32
C GLN A 193 45.69 -12.04 -63.22
N GLU A 194 46.98 -11.84 -63.45
CA GLU A 194 47.50 -11.47 -64.75
C GLU A 194 46.89 -12.40 -65.80
N SER A 195 46.19 -11.86 -66.79
CA SER A 195 46.09 -12.53 -68.09
C SER A 195 46.28 -11.49 -69.17
N VAL A 196 47.54 -11.43 -69.60
CA VAL A 196 48.04 -10.99 -70.89
C VAL A 196 47.18 -11.57 -72.02
N ALA A 197 46.72 -10.71 -72.92
CA ALA A 197 46.88 -10.80 -74.39
C ALA A 197 45.96 -9.79 -75.10
#